data_AF-A0A1F9BWJ4-F1
#
_entry.id   AF-A0A1F9BWJ4-F1
#
_cell.length_a   1.000
_cell.length_b   1.000
_cell.length_c   1.000
_cell.angle_alpha   90.00
_cell.angle_beta   90.00
_cell.angle_gamma   90.00
#
_symmetry.space_group_name_H-M   'P 1'
#
loop_
_entity.id
_entity.type
_entity.pdbx_description
1 polymer ?
#
loop_
_entity_poly.entity_id
_entity_poly.type
_entity_poly.pdbx_seq_one_letter_code
_entity_poly.pdbx_strand_id
1 'polypeptide(L)'
;MVDFRFVAEHCKDFYADWGRDPWDPVLMFKMVFLQFLYDLSDRGMEEQAVFNLVYKWFLGLSVEELPPDFSTLCRFRARLGTEGFEKLFNAGGGASP
;
A
#
# COMPACT_ATOMS: atom_id res chain seq x y z
N MET A 1 14.25 1.58 10.67
CA MET A 1 13.11 1.94 9.80
C MET A 1 13.09 0.94 8.66
N VAL A 2 11.94 0.33 8.34
CA VAL A 2 11.85 -0.66 7.26
C VAL A 2 12.09 0.04 5.93
N ASP A 3 12.93 -0.54 5.08
CA ASP A 3 13.28 0.01 3.78
C ASP A 3 12.29 -0.49 2.72
N PHE A 4 11.47 0.40 2.17
CA PHE A 4 10.48 0.10 1.13
C PHE A 4 10.97 0.45 -0.28
N ARG A 5 12.26 0.76 -0.48
CA ARG A 5 12.79 1.09 -1.82
C ARG A 5 12.59 -0.05 -2.82
N PHE A 6 12.62 -1.30 -2.35
CA PHE A 6 12.36 -2.48 -3.18
C PHE A 6 10.95 -2.44 -3.80
N VAL A 7 9.97 -1.81 -3.14
CA VAL A 7 8.58 -1.74 -3.62
C VAL A 7 8.53 -0.97 -4.94
N ALA A 8 9.22 0.16 -5.04
CA ALA A 8 9.25 0.93 -6.27
C ALA A 8 9.87 0.14 -7.43
N GLU A 9 10.85 -0.73 -7.18
CA GLU A 9 11.46 -1.58 -8.21
C GLU A 9 10.53 -2.72 -8.64
N HIS A 10 9.90 -3.40 -7.69
CA HIS A 10 9.05 -4.56 -7.96
C HIS A 10 7.64 -4.18 -8.42
N CYS A 11 7.17 -2.97 -8.07
CA CYS A 11 5.91 -2.43 -8.55
C CYS A 11 6.01 -1.79 -9.94
N LYS A 12 7.21 -1.59 -10.53
CA LYS A 12 7.37 -0.98 -11.86
C LYS A 12 6.57 -1.72 -12.93
N ASP A 13 6.63 -3.04 -12.94
CA ASP A 13 5.93 -3.87 -13.93
C ASP A 13 4.41 -3.84 -13.71
N PHE A 14 3.98 -3.80 -12.45
CA PHE A 14 2.56 -3.69 -12.11
C PHE A 14 2.00 -2.29 -12.39
N TYR A 15 2.79 -1.24 -12.24
CA TYR A 15 2.38 0.16 -12.44
C TYR A 15 2.58 0.66 -13.88
N ALA A 16 3.42 0.02 -14.68
CA ALA A 16 3.57 0.38 -16.10
C ALA A 16 2.25 0.21 -16.88
N ASP A 17 1.47 -0.83 -16.54
CA ASP A 17 0.14 -1.11 -17.13
C ASP A 17 -1.00 -0.33 -16.47
N TRP A 18 -0.75 0.42 -15.40
CA TRP A 18 -1.78 1.15 -14.64
C TRP A 18 -2.28 2.42 -15.31
N GLY A 19 -1.60 2.90 -16.35
CA GLY A 19 -1.83 4.24 -16.88
C GLY A 19 -1.52 5.30 -15.82
N ARG A 20 -2.18 6.47 -15.92
CA ARG A 20 -1.91 7.62 -15.04
C ARG A 20 -2.74 7.55 -13.76
N ASP A 21 -2.57 6.50 -12.96
CA ASP A 21 -3.08 6.49 -11.58
C ASP A 21 -2.25 7.51 -10.77
N PRO A 22 -2.85 8.49 -10.07
CA PRO A 22 -2.08 9.56 -9.43
C PRO A 22 -1.31 9.11 -8.18
N TRP A 23 -1.52 7.89 -7.69
CA TRP A 23 -1.01 7.45 -6.39
C TRP A 23 0.32 6.71 -6.49
N ASP A 24 1.24 7.03 -5.58
CA ASP A 24 2.54 6.38 -5.47
C ASP A 24 2.39 4.86 -5.16
N PRO A 25 3.01 3.94 -5.95
CA PRO A 25 3.07 2.51 -5.63
C PRO A 25 3.50 2.20 -4.21
N VAL A 26 4.47 2.94 -3.69
CA VAL A 26 5.00 2.73 -2.35
C VAL A 26 3.95 3.09 -1.30
N LEU A 27 3.18 4.17 -1.52
CA LEU A 27 2.07 4.55 -0.66
C LEU A 27 1.00 3.45 -0.62
N MET A 28 0.55 3.00 -1.80
CA MET A 28 -0.49 1.98 -1.93
C MET A 28 -0.07 0.66 -1.27
N PHE A 29 1.18 0.22 -1.49
CA PHE A 29 1.72 -0.96 -0.82
C PHE A 29 1.76 -0.82 0.70
N LYS A 30 2.26 0.32 1.21
CA LYS A 30 2.30 0.56 2.66
C LYS A 30 0.91 0.50 3.30
N MET A 31 -0.12 1.00 2.62
CA MET A 31 -1.50 0.88 3.11
C MET A 31 -1.95 -0.57 3.19
N VAL A 32 -1.72 -1.37 2.14
CA VAL A 32 -2.03 -2.82 2.15
C VAL A 32 -1.21 -3.59 3.18
N PHE A 33 0.05 -3.20 3.37
CA PHE A 33 0.91 -3.78 4.40
C PHE A 33 0.36 -3.52 5.81
N LEU A 34 -0.08 -2.29 6.09
CA LEU A 34 -0.73 -1.96 7.37
C LEU A 34 -2.06 -2.68 7.54
N GLN A 35 -2.85 -2.84 6.47
CA GLN A 35 -4.06 -3.65 6.49
C GLN A 35 -3.80 -5.08 6.94
N PHE A 36 -2.78 -5.71 6.36
CA PHE A 36 -2.41 -7.07 6.71
C PHE A 36 -1.88 -7.17 8.15
N LEU A 37 -1.00 -6.26 8.55
CA LEU A 37 -0.37 -6.31 9.88
C LEU A 37 -1.35 -6.12 11.03
N TYR A 38 -2.39 -5.31 10.83
CA TYR A 38 -3.37 -4.95 11.86
C TYR A 38 -4.77 -5.48 11.60
N ASP A 39 -4.94 -6.37 10.61
CA ASP A 39 -6.22 -6.98 10.21
C ASP A 39 -7.33 -5.93 9.97
N LEU A 40 -7.01 -4.89 9.19
CA LEU A 40 -7.93 -3.79 8.91
C LEU A 40 -8.73 -4.03 7.62
N SER A 41 -10.02 -3.73 7.68
CA SER A 41 -10.85 -3.58 6.47
C SER A 41 -10.41 -2.38 5.62
N ASP A 42 -10.91 -2.27 4.39
CA ASP A 42 -10.60 -1.13 3.51
C ASP A 42 -11.01 0.21 4.10
N ARG A 43 -12.21 0.25 4.68
CA ARG A 43 -12.70 1.44 5.36
C ARG A 43 -11.92 1.72 6.63
N GLY A 44 -11.57 0.68 7.39
CA GLY A 44 -10.73 0.83 8.57
C GLY A 44 -9.36 1.41 8.24
N MET A 45 -8.75 0.95 7.13
CA MET A 45 -7.47 1.48 6.67
C MET A 45 -7.57 2.93 6.22
N GLU A 46 -8.60 3.27 5.45
CA GLU A 46 -8.86 4.65 5.06
C GLU A 46 -9.05 5.55 6.29
N GLU A 47 -9.90 5.15 7.24
CA GLU A 47 -10.13 5.91 8.48
C GLU A 47 -8.84 6.11 9.28
N GLN A 48 -8.01 5.07 9.44
CA GLN A 48 -6.71 5.21 10.10
C GLN A 48 -5.80 6.15 9.31
N ALA A 49 -5.75 6.06 7.99
CA ALA A 49 -4.92 6.93 7.17
C ALA A 49 -5.41 8.39 7.16
N VAL A 50 -6.70 8.64 7.42
CA VAL A 50 -7.26 9.99 7.57
C VAL A 50 -6.94 10.58 8.94
N PHE A 51 -7.15 9.83 10.04
CA PHE A 51 -7.15 10.41 11.39
C PHE A 51 -5.91 10.09 12.23
N ASN A 52 -5.17 9.03 11.91
CA ASN A 52 -4.04 8.59 12.71
C ASN A 52 -2.72 9.18 12.20
N LEU A 53 -2.13 10.08 12.99
CA LEU A 53 -0.87 10.75 12.64
C LEU A 53 0.31 9.78 12.47
N VAL A 54 0.33 8.66 13.20
CA VAL A 54 1.38 7.64 13.05
C VAL A 54 1.25 6.96 11.68
N TYR A 55 0.02 6.69 11.24
CA TYR A 55 -0.24 6.12 9.93
C TYR A 55 0.15 7.11 8.83
N LYS A 56 -0.26 8.37 8.93
CA LYS A 56 0.15 9.42 7.99
C LYS A 56 1.67 9.55 7.87
N TRP A 57 2.37 9.60 9.01
CA TRP A 57 3.83 9.64 9.03
C TRP A 57 4.46 8.43 8.33
N PHE A 58 3.96 7.21 8.60
CA PHE A 58 4.47 6.01 7.97
C PHE A 58 4.20 5.97 6.45
N LEU A 59 3.00 6.40 6.06
CA LEU A 59 2.57 6.50 4.67
C LEU A 59 3.30 7.62 3.90
N GLY A 60 3.88 8.60 4.60
CA GLY A 60 4.51 9.76 3.98
C GLY A 60 3.53 10.85 3.58
N LEU A 61 2.30 10.79 4.11
CA LEU A 61 1.27 11.79 3.90
C LEU A 61 1.47 12.98 4.84
N SER A 62 1.18 14.18 4.37
CA SER A 62 1.09 15.33 5.27
C SER A 62 -0.14 15.23 6.18
N VAL A 63 -0.19 16.07 7.23
CA VAL A 63 -1.28 16.08 8.20
C VAL A 63 -2.63 16.38 7.52
N GLU A 64 -2.65 17.25 6.52
CA GLU A 64 -3.87 17.71 5.84
C GLU A 64 -4.20 16.89 4.58
N GLU A 65 -3.26 16.08 4.10
CA GLU A 65 -3.41 15.30 2.87
C GLU A 65 -4.35 14.11 3.07
N LEU A 66 -5.32 13.94 2.16
CA LEU A 66 -6.22 12.80 2.19
C LEU A 66 -5.55 11.57 1.57
N PRO A 67 -5.71 10.39 2.18
CA PRO A 67 -5.21 9.15 1.61
C PRO A 67 -6.07 8.72 0.40
N PRO A 68 -5.60 7.73 -0.38
CA PRO A 68 -6.44 6.95 -1.27
C PRO A 68 -7.68 6.40 -0.55
N ASP A 69 -8.84 6.50 -1.20
CA ASP A 69 -10.09 5.96 -0.66
C ASP A 69 -10.13 4.42 -0.66
N PHE A 70 -11.06 3.84 0.10
CA PHE A 70 -11.26 2.40 0.19
C PHE A 70 -11.44 1.73 -1.20
N SER A 71 -12.06 2.45 -2.15
CA SER A 71 -12.34 1.93 -3.49
C SER A 71 -11.06 1.77 -4.31
N THR A 72 -10.13 2.71 -4.14
CA THR A 72 -8.83 2.75 -4.80
C THR A 72 -7.94 1.64 -4.24
N LEU A 73 -7.94 1.44 -2.93
CA LEU A 73 -7.26 0.32 -2.29
C LEU A 73 -7.79 -1.05 -2.73
N CYS A 74 -9.11 -1.19 -2.81
CA CYS A 74 -9.73 -2.44 -3.29
C CYS A 74 -9.31 -2.75 -4.74
N ARG A 75 -9.34 -1.76 -5.64
CA ARG A 75 -8.85 -1.90 -7.02
C ARG A 75 -7.37 -2.25 -7.07
N PHE A 76 -6.55 -1.64 -6.22
CA PHE A 76 -5.12 -1.93 -6.13
C PHE A 76 -4.87 -3.40 -5.79
N ARG A 77 -5.48 -3.92 -4.71
CA ARG A 77 -5.29 -5.31 -4.31
C ARG A 77 -5.80 -6.31 -5.34
N ALA A 78 -6.96 -6.04 -5.94
CA ALA A 78 -7.51 -6.90 -6.99
C ALA A 78 -6.56 -7.02 -8.19
N ARG A 79 -5.88 -5.94 -8.55
CA ARG A 79 -4.89 -5.91 -9.65
C ARG A 79 -3.54 -6.50 -9.26
N LEU A 80 -3.10 -6.25 -8.03
CA LEU A 80 -1.86 -6.83 -7.51
C LEU A 80 -1.94 -8.37 -7.55
N GLY A 81 -3.12 -8.92 -7.22
CA GLY A 81 -3.37 -10.34 -7.24
C GLY A 81 -2.47 -11.11 -6.26
N THR A 82 -2.64 -12.43 -6.23
CA THR A 82 -1.84 -13.29 -5.35
C THR A 82 -0.36 -13.26 -5.72
N GLU A 83 -0.04 -13.31 -7.01
CA GLU A 83 1.35 -13.33 -7.49
C GLU A 83 2.11 -12.03 -7.17
N GLY A 84 1.48 -10.86 -7.35
CA GLY A 84 2.10 -9.59 -6.99
C GLY A 84 2.24 -9.41 -5.48
N PHE A 85 1.26 -9.89 -4.72
CA PHE A 85 1.31 -9.87 -3.27
C PHE A 85 2.46 -10.73 -2.73
N GLU A 86 2.58 -11.98 -3.20
CA GLU A 86 3.67 -12.88 -2.83
C GLU A 86 5.04 -12.31 -3.19
N LYS A 87 5.21 -11.76 -4.41
CA LYS A 87 6.46 -11.14 -4.83
C LYS A 87 6.88 -9.99 -3.91
N LEU A 88 5.94 -9.11 -3.56
CA LEU A 88 6.25 -7.95 -2.71
C LEU A 88 6.51 -8.34 -1.25
N PHE A 89 5.76 -9.28 -0.68
CA PHE A 89 5.96 -9.73 0.69
C PHE A 89 7.27 -10.53 0.86
N ASN A 90 7.59 -11.41 -0.09
CA ASN A 90 8.84 -12.18 -0.08
C ASN A 90 10.06 -11.28 -0.29
N ALA A 91 9.96 -10.25 -1.15
CA ALA A 91 11.03 -9.27 -1.34
C ALA A 91 11.30 -8.41 -0.08
N GLY A 92 10.26 -8.18 0.73
CA GLY A 92 10.34 -7.42 1.98
C GLY A 92 10.81 -8.21 3.21
N GLY A 93 11.04 -9.53 3.08
CA GLY A 93 11.52 -10.39 4.17
C GLY A 93 10.46 -10.96 5.10
N GLY A 94 9.18 -10.97 4.69
CA GLY A 94 8.10 -11.66 5.41
C GLY A 94 7.89 -13.07 4.87
N ALA A 95 7.89 -14.07 5.76
CA ALA A 95 7.60 -15.46 5.45
C ALA A 95 6.28 -15.63 4.66
N SER A 96 6.26 -16.60 3.74
CA SER A 96 5.04 -17.12 3.11
C SER A 96 3.94 -17.42 4.15
N PRO A 97 2.66 -17.26 3.77
CA PRO A 97 1.52 -17.58 4.62
C PRO A 97 1.50 -19.04 5.09
#